data_AF-A0A660PSB8-F1
#
_entry.id   AF-A0A660PSB8-F1
#
_cell.length_a   1.000
_cell.length_b   1.000
_cell.length_c   1.000
_cell.angle_alpha   90.00
_cell.angle_beta   90.00
_cell.angle_gamma   90.00
#
_symmetry.space_group_name_H-M   'P 1'
#
loop_
_entity.id
_entity.type
_entity.pdbx_description
1 polymer ?
#
loop_
_entity_poly.entity_id
_entity_poly.type
_entity_poly.pdbx_seq_one_letter_code
_entity_poly.pdbx_strand_id
1 'polypeptide(L)' 'MPTFKIFRFNPERDNLPYFQDYEVPEQKGMTVLEAIFYILENIDPSLAFRSSC' A
#
# COMPACT_ATOMS: atom_id res chain seq x y z
N MET A 1 9.28 -12.54 1.86
CA MET A 1 8.68 -11.27 1.43
C MET A 1 7.28 -11.24 1.99
N PRO A 2 6.97 -10.38 2.97
CA PRO A 2 5.61 -10.21 3.47
C PRO A 2 4.67 -9.66 2.38
N THR A 3 3.43 -10.12 2.42
CA THR A 3 2.35 -9.66 1.54
C THR A 3 1.43 -8.71 2.31
N PHE A 4 1.27 -7.50 1.80
CA PHE A 4 0.38 -6.48 2.36
C PHE A 4 -0.91 -6.43 1.56
N LYS A 5 -2.03 -6.75 2.23
CA LYS A 5 -3.36 -6.69 1.64
C LYS A 5 -3.98 -5.32 1.89
N ILE A 6 -4.07 -4.49 0.85
CA ILE A 6 -4.52 -3.10 0.94
C ILE A 6 -5.90 -2.96 0.29
N PHE A 7 -6.81 -2.25 0.98
CA PHE A 7 -8.12 -1.91 0.45
C PHE A 7 -8.02 -0.69 -0.48
N ARG A 8 -8.52 -0.82 -1.70
CA ARG A 8 -8.38 0.15 -2.79
C ARG A 8 -9.75 0.52 -3.33
N PHE A 9 -9.91 1.81 -3.64
CA PHE A 9 -11.07 2.34 -4.32
C PHE A 9 -10.77 3.72 -4.91
N ASN A 10 -11.08 3.91 -6.19
CA ASN A 10 -11.08 5.18 -6.89
C ASN A 10 -12.50 5.43 -7.43
N PRO A 11 -13.25 6.43 -6.91
CA PRO A 11 -14.63 6.68 -7.31
C PRO A 11 -14.81 7.11 -8.77
N GLU A 12 -13.75 7.56 -9.45
CA GLU A 12 -13.81 7.96 -10.86
C GLU A 12 -13.58 6.78 -11.81
N ARG A 13 -13.01 5.66 -11.33
CA ARG A 13 -12.57 4.53 -12.16
C ARG A 13 -13.16 3.19 -11.76
N ASP A 14 -13.39 2.98 -10.47
CA ASP A 14 -13.75 1.70 -9.91
C ASP A 14 -15.25 1.62 -9.67
N ASN A 15 -15.87 0.53 -10.12
CA ASN A 15 -17.29 0.27 -9.87
C ASN A 15 -17.54 -0.20 -8.42
N LEU A 16 -16.57 -0.88 -7.82
CA LEU A 16 -16.63 -1.44 -6.47
C LEU A 16 -15.22 -1.40 -5.84
N PRO A 17 -15.13 -1.26 -4.52
CA PRO A 17 -13.85 -1.38 -3.82
C PRO A 17 -13.30 -2.81 -3.89
N TYR A 18 -11.98 -2.93 -3.86
CA TYR A 18 -11.29 -4.22 -3.95
C TYR A 18 -10.09 -4.27 -3.01
N PHE A 19 -9.57 -5.48 -2.80
CA PHE A 19 -8.30 -5.69 -2.14
C PHE A 19 -7.22 -5.94 -3.17
N GLN A 20 -6.05 -5.34 -2.96
CA GLN A 20 -4.86 -5.55 -3.76
C GLN A 20 -3.72 -5.98 -2.84
N ASP A 21 -3.01 -7.02 -3.25
CA ASP A 21 -1.89 -7.58 -2.51
C ASP A 21 -0.57 -7.03 -3.06
N TYR A 22 0.32 -6.60 -2.17
CA TYR A 22 1.63 -6.04 -2.51
C TYR A 22 2.73 -6.82 -1.79
N GLU A 23 3.74 -7.25 -2.53
CA GLU A 23 4.93 -7.88 -1.94
C GLU A 23 5.96 -6.80 -1.61
N VAL A 24 6.36 -6.72 -0.34
CA VAL A 24 7.36 -5.76 0.13
C VAL A 24 8.59 -6.53 0.62
N PRO A 25 9.82 -6.09 0.30
CA PRO A 25 11.03 -6.68 0.85
C PRO A 25 11.03 -6.61 2.38
N GLU A 26 11.38 -7.71 3.03
CA GLU A 26 11.45 -7.74 4.49
C GLU A 26 12.71 -7.03 4.99
N GLN A 27 12.54 -6.02 5.84
CA GLN A 27 13.65 -5.36 6.53
C GLN A 27 13.41 -5.42 8.04
N LYS A 28 14.44 -5.87 8.78
CA LYS A 28 14.36 -5.97 10.24
C LYS A 28 14.10 -4.60 10.85
N GLY A 29 13.03 -4.48 11.64
CA GLY A 29 12.62 -3.24 12.28
C GLY A 29 11.73 -2.32 11.44
N MET A 30 11.39 -2.73 10.20
CA MET A 30 10.48 -1.99 9.34
C MET A 30 9.08 -1.95 9.95
N THR A 31 8.52 -0.75 10.01
CA THR A 31 7.16 -0.47 10.44
C THR A 31 6.18 -0.66 9.29
N VAL A 32 4.89 -0.79 9.63
CA VAL A 32 3.82 -0.80 8.61
C VAL A 32 3.80 0.50 7.81
N LEU A 33 4.10 1.64 8.44
CA LEU A 33 4.16 2.94 7.77
C LEU A 33 5.25 2.96 6.69
N GLU A 34 6.46 2.50 7.02
CA GLU A 34 7.55 2.38 6.05
C GLU A 34 7.20 1.41 4.91
N ALA A 35 6.48 0.31 5.20
CA ALA A 35 6.03 -0.61 4.16
C ALA A 35 5.03 0.06 3.19
N ILE A 36 4.11 0.87 3.72
CA ILE A 36 3.16 1.64 2.90
C ILE A 36 3.89 2.70 2.05
N PHE A 37 4.89 3.39 2.61
CA PHE A 37 5.74 4.30 1.84
C PHE A 37 6.52 3.58 0.75
N TYR A 38 7.08 2.40 1.04
CA TYR A 38 7.79 1.60 0.04
C TYR A 38 6.89 1.25 -1.15
N ILE A 39 5.65 0.83 -0.88
CA ILE A 39 4.67 0.53 -1.93
C ILE A 39 4.40 1.78 -2.77
N LEU A 40 4.17 2.93 -2.14
CA LEU A 40 3.91 4.19 -2.85
C LEU A 40 5.08 4.59 -3.75
N GLU A 41 6.31 4.47 -3.26
CA GLU A 41 7.50 4.99 -3.97
C GLU A 41 8.04 4.02 -5.03
N ASN A 42 7.87 2.71 -4.84
CA ASN A 42 8.56 1.69 -5.65
C ASN A 42 7.63 0.75 -6.43
N ILE A 43 6.37 0.59 -6.02
CA ILE A 43 5.46 -0.41 -6.60
C ILE A 43 4.25 0.25 -7.27
N ASP A 44 3.50 1.09 -6.55
CA ASP A 44 2.27 1.71 -7.00
C ASP A 44 2.15 3.18 -6.52
N PRO A 45 2.53 4.16 -7.36
CA PRO A 45 2.46 5.58 -7.02
C PRO A 45 1.01 6.12 -6.98
N SER A 46 0.01 5.32 -7.34
CA SER A 46 -1.40 5.70 -7.22
C SER A 46 -2.01 5.32 -5.86
N LEU A 47 -1.21 4.75 -4.96
CA LEU A 47 -1.63 4.48 -3.60
C LEU A 47 -1.91 5.80 -2.86
N ALA A 48 -3.06 5.88 -2.19
CA ALA A 48 -3.43 7.04 -1.39
C ALA A 48 -3.59 6.61 0.07
N PHE A 49 -2.87 7.29 0.97
CA PHE A 49 -2.98 7.13 2.41
C PHE A 49 -2.63 8.43 3.13
N ARG A 50 -2.97 8.53 4.42
CA ARG A 50 -2.61 9.66 5.28
C ARG A 50 -1.89 9.14 6.51
N SER A 51 -0.79 9.78 6.87
CA SER A 51 -0.10 9.62 8.14
C SER A 51 0.08 10.97 8.82
N SER A 52 -0.07 11.02 10.14
CA SER A 52 0.31 12.15 10.99
C SER A 52 0.92 11.58 12.26
N CYS A 53 1.99 12.20 12.73
CA CYS A 53 2.46 12.02 14.10
C CYS A 53 1.64 12.90 15.05
#